data_AF-A0A3A5JR21-F1
#
_entry.id   AF-A0A3A5JR21-F1
#
_cell.length_a   1.000
_cell.length_b   1.000
_cell.length_c   1.000
_cell.angle_alpha   90.00
_cell.angle_beta   90.00
_cell.angle_gamma   90.00
#
_symmetry.space_group_name_H-M   'P 1'
#
loop_
_entity.id
_entity.type
_entity.pdbx_description
1 polymer ?
#
loop_
_entity_poly.entity_id
_entity_poly.type
_entity_poly.pdbx_seq_one_letter_code
_entity_poly.pdbx_strand_id
1 'polypeptide(L)' 'MEYRVPVHGSVRVENTSYGEESDEHVYVVSVESEIPFDCTCPSWQYNNPDNGCKHMLAVENKPAVLQAASEVRE' A
#
# COMPACT_ATOMS: atom_id res chain seq x y z
N MET A 1 -1.79 18.75 13.42
CA MET A 1 -2.25 17.35 13.39
C MET A 1 -1.07 16.54 12.89
N GLU A 2 -0.51 15.68 13.74
CA GLU A 2 0.56 14.73 13.39
C GLU A 2 -0.10 13.34 13.17
N TYR A 3 0.50 12.38 12.45
CA TYR A 3 1.07 11.07 12.91
C TYR A 3 1.03 10.15 11.66
N ARG A 4 1.77 9.04 11.42
CA ARG A 4 2.88 8.29 12.06
C ARG A 4 3.54 7.38 10.99
N VAL A 5 4.62 6.70 11.40
CA VAL A 5 5.60 5.85 10.67
C VAL A 5 5.00 4.64 9.91
N PRO A 6 5.39 4.35 8.65
CA PRO A 6 5.18 3.03 8.06
C PRO A 6 6.13 2.04 8.74
N VAL A 7 5.55 1.30 9.69
CA VAL A 7 6.18 0.19 10.39
C VAL A 7 6.31 -1.00 9.42
N HIS A 8 7.06 -2.03 9.80
CA HIS A 8 7.01 -3.35 9.15
C HIS A 8 5.58 -3.74 8.79
N GLY A 9 5.36 -4.36 7.63
CA GLY A 9 4.00 -4.59 7.13
C GLY A 9 3.40 -3.37 6.41
N SER A 10 4.21 -2.54 5.74
CA SER A 10 3.70 -1.43 4.91
C SER A 10 4.53 -1.24 3.65
N VAL A 11 3.87 -0.97 2.52
CA VAL A 11 4.48 -0.74 1.19
C VAL A 11 4.06 0.64 0.67
N ARG A 12 5.05 1.47 0.32
CA ARG A 12 4.83 2.75 -0.36
C ARG A 12 4.66 2.51 -1.86
N VAL A 13 3.51 2.89 -2.41
CA VAL A 13 3.13 2.71 -3.82
C VAL A 13 2.97 4.09 -4.47
N GLU A 14 3.75 4.35 -5.51
CA GLU A 14 3.65 5.56 -6.33
C GLU A 14 2.99 5.23 -7.67
N ASN A 15 1.95 5.98 -8.03
CA ASN A 15 1.29 5.79 -9.32
C ASN A 15 1.94 6.64 -10.42
N THR A 16 2.95 6.06 -11.08
CA THR A 16 3.72 6.71 -12.15
C THR A 16 2.91 7.03 -13.42
N SER A 17 1.66 6.56 -13.52
CA SER A 17 0.78 6.93 -14.63
C SER A 17 0.46 8.42 -14.69
N TYR A 18 0.67 9.16 -13.60
CA TYR A 18 0.44 10.60 -13.49
C TYR A 18 1.62 11.46 -13.96
N GLY A 19 2.72 10.85 -14.42
CA GLY A 19 3.85 11.60 -14.97
C GLY A 19 4.49 12.53 -13.94
N GLU A 20 4.55 13.82 -14.24
CA GLU A 20 5.21 14.84 -13.38
C GLU A 20 4.51 15.03 -12.02
N GLU A 21 3.23 14.65 -11.90
CA GLU A 21 2.45 14.75 -10.65
C GLU A 21 2.47 13.43 -9.84
N SER A 22 3.32 12.46 -10.21
CA SER A 22 3.30 11.13 -9.57
C SER A 22 3.64 11.17 -8.08
N ASP A 23 4.40 12.16 -7.62
CA ASP A 23 4.76 12.32 -6.21
C ASP A 23 3.57 12.70 -5.32
N GLU A 24 2.54 13.33 -5.89
CA GLU A 24 1.26 13.62 -5.23
C GLU A 24 0.35 12.37 -5.18
N HIS A 25 0.69 11.33 -5.93
CA HIS A 25 -0.06 10.08 -6.03
C HIS A 25 0.68 8.90 -5.39
N VAL A 26 1.13 9.15 -4.16
CA VAL A 26 1.81 8.19 -3.30
C VAL A 26 0.87 7.71 -2.20
N TYR A 27 0.71 6.40 -2.09
CA TYR A 27 -0.14 5.76 -1.09
C TYR A 27 0.64 4.71 -0.30
N VAL A 28 0.18 4.40 0.90
CA VAL A 28 0.72 3.33 1.74
C VAL A 28 -0.28 2.19 1.76
N VAL A 29 0.21 0.98 1.50
CA VAL A 29 -0.55 -0.27 1.59
C VAL A 29 -0.04 -1.03 2.80
N SER A 30 -0.91 -1.34 3.76
CA SER A 30 -0.58 -2.17 4.91
C SER A 30 -0.70 -3.64 4.55
N VAL A 31 0.28 -4.44 4.97
CA VAL A 31 0.41 -5.88 4.66
C VAL A 31 0.62 -6.64 5.95
N GLU A 32 -0.14 -7.72 6.14
CA GLU A 32 0.03 -8.66 7.25
C GLU A 32 -0.04 -10.08 6.69
N SER A 33 0.92 -10.94 7.07
CA SER A 33 0.95 -12.34 6.61
C SER A 33 0.80 -12.49 5.09
N GLU A 34 1.51 -11.66 4.32
CA GLU A 34 1.46 -11.60 2.85
C GLU A 34 0.09 -11.23 2.28
N ILE A 35 -0.79 -10.63 3.08
CA ILE A 35 -2.12 -10.19 2.64
C ILE A 35 -2.21 -8.67 2.84
N PRO A 36 -2.39 -7.88 1.76
CA PRO A 36 -2.73 -6.47 1.89
C PRO A 36 -4.12 -6.30 2.50
N PHE A 37 -4.25 -5.46 3.51
CA PHE A 37 -5.51 -5.31 4.25
C PHE A 37 -5.97 -3.87 4.45
N ASP A 38 -5.13 -2.88 4.15
CA ASP A 38 -5.49 -1.46 4.23
C ASP A 38 -4.71 -0.63 3.21
N CYS A 39 -5.28 0.49 2.75
CA CYS A 39 -4.59 1.42 1.87
C CYS A 39 -4.98 2.88 2.11
N THR A 40 -4.02 3.80 2.08
CA THR A 40 -4.30 5.23 2.27
C THR A 40 -4.94 5.92 1.06
N CYS A 41 -5.22 5.22 -0.04
CA CYS A 41 -5.77 5.86 -1.23
C CYS A 41 -7.26 6.24 -1.09
N PRO A 42 -7.74 7.30 -1.77
CA PRO A 42 -9.13 7.72 -1.69
C PRO A 42 -10.13 6.63 -2.09
N SER A 43 -9.77 5.77 -3.04
CA SER A 43 -10.64 4.67 -3.46
C SER A 43 -10.91 3.69 -2.33
N TRP A 44 -9.91 3.39 -1.50
CA TRP A 44 -10.08 2.51 -0.35
C TRP A 44 -10.86 3.22 0.76
N GLN A 45 -10.50 4.46 1.07
CA GLN A 45 -11.13 5.21 2.17
C GLN A 45 -12.62 5.47 1.97
N TYR A 46 -13.05 5.68 0.72
CA TYR A 46 -14.42 6.15 0.43
C TYR A 46 -15.28 5.17 -0.38
N ASN A 47 -14.68 4.24 -1.13
CA ASN A 47 -15.38 3.48 -2.18
C ASN A 47 -15.28 1.95 -2.03
N ASN A 48 -15.44 1.43 -0.81
CA ASN A 48 -15.53 0.02 -0.42
C ASN A 48 -14.22 -0.75 -0.14
N PRO A 49 -14.03 -1.26 1.09
CA PRO A 49 -12.96 -2.18 1.43
C PRO A 49 -13.17 -3.62 0.89
N ASP A 50 -14.38 -3.99 0.45
CA ASP A 50 -14.69 -5.38 0.06
C ASP A 50 -13.98 -5.86 -1.21
N ASN A 51 -13.62 -4.96 -2.13
CA ASN A 51 -13.02 -5.31 -3.42
C ASN A 51 -11.52 -4.97 -3.53
N GLY A 52 -10.92 -4.42 -2.47
CA GLY A 52 -9.57 -3.89 -2.53
C GLY A 52 -9.45 -2.63 -3.41
N CYS A 53 -8.22 -2.16 -3.57
CA CYS A 53 -7.89 -1.09 -4.51
C CYS A 53 -6.75 -1.51 -5.45
N LYS A 54 -6.57 -0.79 -6.56
CA LYS A 54 -5.50 -1.08 -7.53
C LYS A 54 -4.10 -1.12 -6.91
N HIS A 55 -3.88 -0.40 -5.80
CA HIS A 55 -2.59 -0.38 -5.10
C HIS A 55 -2.36 -1.67 -4.31
N MET A 56 -3.39 -2.18 -3.63
CA MET A 56 -3.33 -3.49 -2.98
C MET A 56 -3.06 -4.58 -4.01
N LEU A 57 -3.79 -4.58 -5.12
CA LEU A 57 -3.55 -5.52 -6.23
C LEU A 57 -2.13 -5.40 -6.79
N ALA A 58 -1.59 -4.17 -6.94
CA ALA A 58 -0.22 -3.97 -7.39
C ALA A 58 0.82 -4.57 -6.43
N VAL A 59 0.56 -4.52 -5.12
CA VAL A 59 1.42 -5.14 -4.09
C VAL A 59 1.30 -6.67 -4.10
N GLU A 60 0.09 -7.23 -4.20
CA GLU A 60 -0.13 -8.68 -4.33
C GLU A 60 0.58 -9.27 -5.54
N ASN A 61 0.65 -8.53 -6.65
CA ASN A 61 1.33 -8.94 -7.88
C ASN A 61 2.86 -8.78 -7.82
N LYS A 62 3.44 -8.44 -6.66
CA LYS A 62 4.89 -8.30 -6.45
C LYS A 62 5.33 -9.19 -5.28
N PRO A 63 5.49 -10.51 -5.48
CA PRO A 63 5.79 -11.46 -4.41
C PRO A 63 7.01 -11.08 -3.55
N ALA A 64 8.09 -10.58 -4.16
CA ALA A 64 9.27 -10.14 -3.43
C ALA A 64 9.02 -8.94 -2.51
N VAL A 65 8.15 -8.01 -2.92
CA VAL A 65 7.76 -6.84 -2.10
C VAL A 65 6.84 -7.29 -0.97
N LEU A 66 5.89 -8.17 -1.29
CA LEU A 66 4.92 -8.71 -0.34
C LEU A 66 5.60 -9.51 0.77
N GLN A 67 6.55 -10.38 0.39
CA GLN A 67 7.39 -11.14 1.32
C GLN A 67 8.23 -10.20 2.19
N ALA A 68 8.97 -9.26 1.57
CA ALA A 68 9.80 -8.31 2.31
C ALA A 68 8.99 -7.42 3.28
N ALA A 69 7.76 -7.07 2.92
CA ALA A 69 6.85 -6.33 3.79
C ALA A 69 6.33 -7.19 4.96
N SER A 70 6.17 -8.49 4.75
CA SER A 70 5.62 -9.43 5.74
C SER A 70 6.67 -10.06 6.66
N GLU A 71 7.94 -10.04 6.27
CA GLU A 71 9.05 -10.52 7.10
C GLU A 71 9.28 -9.60 8.30
N VAL A 72 8.72 -10.02 9.45
CA VAL A 72 9.16 -9.55 10.78
C VAL A 72 10.59 -10.02 10.98
N ARG A 73 11.53 -9.09 11.20
CA ARG A 73 12.83 -9.44 11.81
C ARG A 73 12.82 -8.94 13.24
N GLU A 74 12.88 -9.92 14.14
CA GLU A 74 13.09 -9.79 15.60
C GLU A 74 14.35 -8.99 15.97
#